data_AF-A0A1Q3MZP2-F1
#
_entry.id   AF-A0A1Q3MZP2-F1
#
_cell.length_a   1.000
_cell.length_b   1.000
_cell.length_c   1.000
_cell.angle_alpha   90.00
_cell.angle_beta   90.00
_cell.angle_gamma   90.00
#
_symmetry.space_group_name_H-M   'P 1'
#
loop_
_entity.id
_entity.type
_entity.pdbx_description
1 polymer ?
#
loop_
_entity_poly.entity_id
_entity_poly.type
_entity_poly.pdbx_seq_one_letter_code
_entity_poly.pdbx_strand_id
1 'polypeptide(L)' 'MNKEQKEKTAREELTDWVKESLAAFLTFLKPNPKDNLVLQIVKTILKIPVTLFIVLVSPVLLLILGIIFAMLL' A
#
# COMPACT_ATOMS: atom_id res chain seq x y z
N MET A 1 -35.94 -13.78 17.21
CA MET A 1 -35.27 -13.36 15.97
C MET A 1 -34.01 -12.59 16.38
N ASN A 2 -32.84 -13.21 16.17
CA ASN A 2 -31.56 -12.85 16.78
C ASN A 2 -31.09 -11.43 16.47
N LYS A 3 -30.69 -10.69 17.52
CA LYS A 3 -29.93 -9.43 17.45
C LYS A 3 -28.43 -9.71 17.24
N GLU A 4 -28.09 -10.54 16.25
CA GLU A 4 -26.70 -10.90 15.90
C GLU A 4 -26.35 -10.44 14.47
N GLN A 5 -26.95 -9.34 14.00
CA GLN A 5 -26.59 -8.76 12.72
C GLN A 5 -26.17 -7.30 12.89
N LYS A 6 -24.95 -7.02 12.40
CA LYS A 6 -24.35 -5.70 12.16
C LYS A 6 -23.57 -5.08 13.32
N GLU A 7 -22.58 -5.82 13.82
CA GLU A 7 -21.31 -5.19 14.18
C GLU A 7 -20.21 -5.78 13.29
N LYS A 8 -20.39 -5.67 11.97
CA LYS A 8 -19.22 -5.72 11.07
C LYS A 8 -18.47 -4.43 11.37
N THR A 9 -17.51 -4.59 12.26
CA THR A 9 -16.78 -3.51 12.90
C THR A 9 -16.19 -2.64 11.80
N ALA A 10 -16.41 -1.32 11.80
CA ALA A 10 -15.80 -0.41 10.82
C ALA A 10 -14.27 -0.61 10.67
N ARG A 11 -13.65 -1.20 11.69
CA ARG A 11 -12.26 -1.68 11.69
C ARG A 11 -12.01 -2.79 10.66
N GLU A 12 -12.86 -3.80 10.52
CA GLU A 12 -12.70 -4.87 9.54
C GLU A 12 -12.81 -4.32 8.11
N GLU A 13 -13.80 -3.46 7.85
CA GLU A 13 -13.94 -2.79 6.54
C GLU A 13 -12.74 -1.89 6.22
N LEU A 14 -12.23 -1.13 7.20
CA LEU A 14 -10.99 -0.36 7.03
C LEU A 14 -9.77 -1.26 6.80
N THR A 15 -9.69 -2.39 7.49
CA THR A 15 -8.56 -3.32 7.34
C THR A 15 -8.57 -3.98 5.96
N ASP A 16 -9.74 -4.35 5.46
CA ASP A 16 -9.91 -4.92 4.13
C ASP A 16 -9.61 -3.88 3.05
N TRP A 17 -10.08 -2.63 3.21
CA TRP A 17 -9.74 -1.53 2.30
C TRP A 17 -8.23 -1.22 2.27
N VAL A 18 -7.57 -1.24 3.43
CA VAL A 18 -6.11 -1.07 3.52
C VAL A 18 -5.38 -2.24 2.87
N LYS A 19 -5.82 -3.49 3.09
CA LYS A 19 -5.24 -4.67 2.46
C LYS A 19 -5.37 -4.63 0.93
N GLU A 20 -6.54 -4.27 0.41
CA GLU A 20 -6.75 -4.12 -1.03
C GLU A 20 -5.87 -3.01 -1.62
N SER A 21 -5.80 -1.86 -0.93
CA SER A 21 -4.96 -0.73 -1.35
C SER A 21 -3.47 -1.10 -1.34
N LEU A 22 -3.00 -1.82 -0.32
CA LEU A 22 -1.62 -2.32 -0.25
C LEU A 22 -1.34 -3.37 -1.33
N ALA A 23 -2.27 -4.30 -1.59
CA ALA A 23 -2.12 -5.30 -2.64
C ALA A 23 -2.06 -4.66 -4.03
N ALA A 24 -2.90 -3.64 -4.29
CA ALA A 24 -2.85 -2.85 -5.51
C ALA A 24 -1.52 -2.09 -5.64
N PHE A 25 -1.02 -1.52 -4.55
CA PHE A 25 0.25 -0.80 -4.53
C PHE A 25 1.46 -1.73 -4.74
N LEU A 26 1.48 -2.91 -4.13
CA LEU A 26 2.51 -3.91 -4.34
C LEU A 26 2.49 -4.46 -5.78
N THR A 27 1.30 -4.64 -6.35
CA THR A 27 1.14 -5.03 -7.76
C THR A 27 1.62 -3.91 -8.68
N PHE A 28 1.37 -2.66 -8.32
CA PHE A 28 1.89 -1.48 -9.02
C PHE A 28 3.42 -1.40 -8.94
N LEU A 29 4.02 -1.71 -7.79
CA LEU A 29 5.47 -1.73 -7.63
C LEU A 29 6.15 -2.92 -8.32
N LYS A 30 5.43 -4.03 -8.53
CA LYS A 30 6.00 -5.22 -9.17
C LYS A 30 6.53 -4.88 -10.57
N PRO A 31 7.84 -5.05 -10.82
CA PRO A 31 8.40 -4.87 -12.14
C PRO A 31 7.87 -5.97 -13.05
N ASN A 32 7.44 -5.61 -14.26
CA ASN A 32 6.88 -6.58 -15.19
C ASN A 32 8.04 -7.33 -15.86
N PRO A 33 8.20 -8.65 -15.64
CA PRO A 33 9.39 -9.39 -16.08
C PRO A 33 9.48 -9.54 -17.60
N LYS A 34 8.45 -9.15 -18.35
CA LYS A 34 8.43 -9.14 -19.82
C LYS A 34 8.90 -7.83 -20.44
N ASP A 35 9.12 -6.78 -19.63
CA ASP A 35 9.53 -5.47 -20.13
C ASP A 35 11.05 -5.41 -20.33
N ASN A 36 11.47 -4.78 -21.44
CA ASN A 36 12.87 -4.49 -21.75
C ASN A 36 13.51 -3.63 -20.63
N LEU A 37 14.80 -3.80 -20.33
CA LEU A 37 15.48 -3.16 -19.18
C LEU A 37 15.26 -1.63 -19.13
N VAL A 38 15.28 -0.97 -20.29
CA VAL A 38 15.02 0.47 -20.44
C VAL A 38 13.59 0.84 -20.03
N LEU A 39 12.61 0.02 -20.43
CA LEU A 39 11.20 0.25 -20.10
C LEU A 39 10.92 0.05 -18.61
N GLN A 40 11.65 -0.88 -17.96
CA GLN A 40 11.59 -1.07 -16.51
C GLN A 40 12.15 0.14 -15.76
N ILE A 41 13.28 0.70 -16.21
CA ILE A 41 13.88 1.89 -15.60
C ILE A 41 12.95 3.09 -15.74
N VAL A 42 12.41 3.33 -16.93
CA VAL A 42 11.45 4.43 -17.17
C VAL A 42 10.20 4.28 -16.30
N LYS A 43 9.62 3.07 -16.23
CA LYS A 43 8.47 2.81 -15.35
C LYS A 43 8.84 3.00 -13.88
N THR A 44 10.02 2.58 -13.46
CA THR A 44 10.47 2.74 -12.06
C THR A 44 10.64 4.21 -11.71
N ILE A 45 11.29 5.00 -12.56
CA ILE A 45 11.45 6.45 -12.37
C ILE A 45 10.10 7.16 -12.29
N LEU A 46 9.11 6.73 -13.09
CA LEU A 46 7.76 7.31 -13.05
C LEU A 46 6.96 6.86 -11.81
N LYS A 47 7.20 5.64 -11.34
CA LYS A 47 6.54 5.06 -10.16
C LYS A 47 7.10 5.61 -8.85
N ILE A 48 8.38 5.96 -8.78
CA ILE A 48 9.03 6.52 -7.59
C ILE A 48 8.32 7.77 -7.05
N PRO A 49 8.09 8.85 -7.81
CA PRO A 49 7.44 10.06 -7.29
C PRO A 49 5.98 9.80 -6.90
N VAL A 50 5.27 8.94 -7.62
CA VAL A 50 3.90 8.53 -7.28
C VAL A 50 3.88 7.73 -5.96
N THR A 51 4.82 6.82 -5.80
CA THR A 51 5.03 6.02 -4.57
C THR A 51 5.38 6.94 -3.40
N LEU A 52 6.30 7.89 -3.61
CA LEU A 52 6.70 8.87 -2.60
C LEU A 52 5.51 9.74 -2.17
N PHE A 53 4.70 10.20 -3.13
CA PHE A 53 3.52 11.01 -2.86
C PHE A 53 2.45 10.23 -2.09
N ILE A 54 2.18 8.98 -2.48
CA ILE A 54 1.24 8.11 -1.77
C ILE A 54 1.72 7.85 -0.33
N VAL A 55 3.02 7.62 -0.12
CA VAL A 55 3.60 7.46 1.21
C VAL A 55 3.49 8.75 2.02
N LEU A 56 3.77 9.91 1.42
CA LEU A 56 3.73 11.21 2.10
C LEU A 56 2.30 11.62 2.53
N VAL A 57 1.32 11.28 1.71
CA VAL A 57 -0.08 11.67 1.91
C VAL A 57 -0.86 10.62 2.70
N SER A 58 -0.38 9.38 2.77
CA SER A 58 -1.02 8.32 3.54
C SER A 58 -0.47 8.30 4.98
N PRO A 59 -1.24 8.80 5.98
CA PRO A 59 -0.83 8.79 7.38
C PRO A 59 -0.55 7.37 7.91
N VAL A 60 -1.18 6.35 7.31
CA VAL A 60 -0.96 4.94 7.67
C VAL A 60 0.42 4.46 7.22
N LEU A 61 0.85 4.82 6.01
CA LEU A 61 2.18 4.43 5.51
C LEU A 61 3.30 5.15 6.26
N LEU A 62 3.13 6.42 6.61
CA LEU A 62 4.06 7.13 7.48
C LEU A 62 4.20 6.48 8.86
N LEU A 63 3.08 6.01 9.43
CA LEU A 63 3.07 5.32 10.73
C LEU A 63 3.82 3.98 10.64
N ILE A 64 3.59 3.20 9.58
CA ILE A 64 4.31 1.94 9.32
C ILE A 64 5.80 2.20 9.09
N LEU A 65 6.15 3.19 8.27
CA LEU A 65 7.53 3.53 7.98
C LEU A 65 8.27 4.03 9.24
N GLY A 66 7.59 4.81 10.09
CA GLY A 66 8.10 5.23 11.39
C GLY A 66 8.33 4.06 12.35
N ILE A 67 7.43 3.08 12.39
CA ILE A 67 7.60 1.86 13.19
C ILE A 67 8.80 1.04 12.68
N ILE A 68 8.94 0.86 11.37
CA ILE A 68 10.07 0.15 10.76
C ILE A 68 11.38 0.86 11.08
N PHE A 69 11.41 2.19 10.96
CA PHE A 69 12.59 2.99 11.26
C PHE A 69 12.96 2.92 12.74
N ALA A 70 11.98 2.93 13.65
CA ALA A 70 12.19 2.78 15.09
C ALA A 70 12.64 1.36 15.50
N MET A 71 12.28 0.32 14.73
CA MET A 71 12.78 -1.05 14.95
C MET A 71 14.23 -1.26 14.49
N LEU A 72 14.66 -0.49 13.49
CA LEU A 72 16.00 -0.56 12.90
C LEU A 72 17.04 0.29 13.65
N LEU A 73 16.59 1.18 14.54
CA LEU A 73 17.41 2.07 15.38
C LEU A 73 17.66 1.45 16.75
#